data_AF-A0A2B7YPY3-F1
#
_entry.id   AF-A0A2B7YPY3-F1
#
_cell.length_a   1.000
_cell.length_b   1.000
_cell.length_c   1.000
_cell.angle_alpha   90.00
_cell.angle_beta   90.00
_cell.angle_gamma   90.00
#
_symmetry.space_group_name_H-M   'P 1'
#
loop_
_entity.id
_entity.type
_entity.pdbx_description
1 polymer ?
#
loop_
_entity_poly.entity_id
_entity_poly.type
_entity_poly.pdbx_seq_one_letter_code
_entity_poly.pdbx_strand_id
1 'polypeptide(L)'
;MFEKPIDSKLYSSIREACEKCRAKDGITISFHSELRNGDYVMSMVTKILIEEMGLKDITIAASSLGDAQDLTISSNSSPTYRSMR
;
A
#
# COMPACT_ATOMS: atom_id res chain seq x y z
N MET A 1 0.85 -13.65 21.39
CA MET A 1 0.24 -14.08 20.11
C MET A 1 1.31 -14.84 19.34
N PHE A 2 1.14 -16.15 19.15
CA PHE A 2 2.14 -16.98 18.48
C PHE A 2 1.67 -17.27 17.06
N GLU A 3 2.52 -17.01 16.08
CA GLU A 3 2.26 -17.33 14.68
C GLU A 3 2.51 -18.82 14.43
N LYS A 4 1.69 -19.47 13.60
CA LYS A 4 1.90 -20.89 13.30
C LYS A 4 3.15 -21.04 12.40
N PRO A 5 3.99 -22.07 12.61
CA PRO A 5 5.04 -22.39 11.67
C PRO A 5 4.41 -22.75 10.33
N ILE A 6 4.87 -22.11 9.26
CA ILE A 6 4.50 -22.42 7.88
C ILE A 6 5.77 -22.52 7.05
N ASP A 7 5.70 -23.27 5.96
CA ASP A 7 6.84 -23.60 5.11
C ASP A 7 7.42 -22.37 4.39
N SER A 8 6.56 -21.40 4.04
CA SER A 8 6.97 -20.14 3.41
C SER A 8 5.99 -19.01 3.67
N LYS A 9 6.51 -17.78 3.79
CA LYS A 9 5.75 -16.52 3.82
C LYS A 9 5.84 -15.74 2.50
N LEU A 10 6.47 -16.32 1.48
CA LEU A 10 6.67 -15.70 0.18
C LEU A 10 5.41 -15.84 -0.68
N TYR A 11 5.02 -14.76 -1.35
CA TYR A 11 3.90 -14.72 -2.28
C TYR A 11 4.39 -14.40 -3.69
N SER A 12 3.60 -14.81 -4.69
CA SER A 12 3.94 -14.66 -6.11
C SER A 12 3.76 -13.23 -6.62
N SER A 13 2.97 -12.41 -5.92
CA SER A 13 2.67 -11.03 -6.31
C SER A 13 2.30 -10.14 -5.12
N ILE A 14 2.37 -8.82 -5.32
CA ILE A 14 1.88 -7.84 -4.33
C ILE A 14 0.37 -7.98 -4.12
N ARG A 15 -0.40 -8.29 -5.17
CA ARG A 15 -1.85 -8.53 -5.09
C ARG A 15 -2.16 -9.69 -4.14
N GLU A 16 -1.49 -10.83 -4.31
CA GLU A 16 -1.66 -11.99 -3.42
C GLU A 16 -1.28 -11.63 -1.98
N ALA A 17 -0.20 -10.88 -1.77
CA ALA A 17 0.17 -10.41 -0.45
C ALA A 17 -0.93 -9.53 0.19
N CYS A 18 -1.51 -8.60 -0.57
CA CYS A 18 -2.62 -7.74 -0.10
C CYS A 18 -3.86 -8.55 0.27
N GLU A 19 -4.22 -9.57 -0.52
CA GLU A 19 -5.34 -10.48 -0.24
C GLU A 19 -5.11 -11.27 1.06
N LYS A 20 -3.90 -11.79 1.26
CA LYS A 20 -3.52 -12.54 2.47
C LYS A 20 -3.47 -11.66 3.71
N CYS A 21 -3.12 -10.38 3.53
CA CYS A 21 -3.25 -9.34 4.54
C CYS A 21 -4.70 -8.89 4.79
N ARG A 22 -5.68 -9.42 4.05
CA ARG A 22 -7.10 -9.08 4.17
C ARG A 22 -7.36 -7.59 3.93
N ALA A 23 -6.68 -7.02 2.93
CA ALA A 23 -6.93 -5.66 2.49
C ALA A 23 -8.40 -5.48 2.09
N LYS A 24 -8.98 -4.35 2.50
CA LYS A 24 -10.41 -4.03 2.35
C LYS A 24 -10.62 -2.53 2.33
N ASP A 25 -11.83 -2.10 1.99
CA ASP A 25 -12.22 -0.69 2.06
C ASP A 25 -11.97 -0.11 3.47
N GLY A 26 -11.49 1.13 3.51
CA GLY A 26 -11.16 1.82 4.77
C GLY A 26 -9.82 1.42 5.40
N ILE A 27 -8.99 0.63 4.72
CA ILE A 27 -7.69 0.20 5.27
C ILE A 27 -6.72 1.38 5.42
N THR A 28 -5.87 1.32 6.45
CA THR A 28 -4.70 2.19 6.57
C THR A 28 -3.44 1.38 6.25
N ILE A 29 -2.63 1.90 5.33
CA ILE A 29 -1.33 1.33 4.95
C ILE A 29 -0.22 2.33 5.23
N SER A 30 0.99 1.85 5.52
CA SER A 30 2.13 2.69 5.87
C SER A 30 3.40 2.26 5.16
N PHE A 31 4.25 3.24 4.82
CA PHE A 31 5.51 3.01 4.12
C PHE A 31 6.63 3.87 4.70
N HIS A 32 7.86 3.37 4.61
CA HIS A 32 9.07 4.10 4.95
C HIS A 32 9.71 4.64 3.66
N SER A 33 9.98 5.94 3.60
CA SER A 33 10.47 6.61 2.39
C SER A 33 12.00 6.73 2.32
N GLU A 34 12.74 5.76 2.88
CA GLU A 34 14.21 5.86 3.04
C GLU A 34 14.96 5.92 1.70
N LEU A 35 14.37 5.33 0.65
CA LEU A 35 14.92 5.37 -0.71
C LEU A 35 14.56 6.65 -1.48
N ARG A 36 13.86 7.60 -0.84
CA ARG A 36 13.47 8.91 -1.43
C ARG A 36 12.76 8.72 -2.78
N ASN A 37 13.31 9.29 -3.86
CA ASN A 37 12.77 9.21 -5.22
C ASN A 37 13.07 7.86 -5.92
N GLY A 38 13.72 6.92 -5.23
CA GLY A 38 13.83 5.52 -5.67
C GLY A 38 12.73 4.62 -5.12
N ASP A 39 11.87 5.13 -4.23
CA ASP A 39 10.80 4.33 -3.61
C ASP A 39 9.50 4.37 -4.42
N TYR A 40 9.33 3.35 -5.27
CA TYR A 40 8.09 3.11 -6.00
C TYR A 40 7.17 2.10 -5.30
N VAL A 41 7.54 1.58 -4.13
CA VAL A 41 6.77 0.52 -3.47
C VAL A 41 5.42 1.05 -3.03
N MET A 42 5.38 2.25 -2.46
CA MET A 42 4.13 2.91 -2.06
C MET A 42 3.17 3.07 -3.25
N SER A 43 3.67 3.57 -4.39
CA SER A 43 2.84 3.82 -5.58
C SER A 43 2.40 2.52 -6.24
N MET A 44 3.24 1.49 -6.32
CA MET A 44 2.88 0.16 -6.82
C MET A 44 1.77 -0.49 -5.97
N VAL A 45 1.94 -0.55 -4.65
CA VAL A 45 0.95 -1.17 -3.75
C VAL A 45 -0.37 -0.41 -3.81
N THR A 46 -0.34 0.92 -3.79
CA THR A 46 -1.55 1.75 -3.83
C THR A 46 -2.31 1.57 -5.15
N LYS A 47 -1.62 1.50 -6.29
CA LYS A 47 -2.24 1.23 -7.59
C LYS A 47 -2.92 -0.14 -7.63
N ILE A 48 -2.27 -1.19 -7.12
CA ILE A 48 -2.88 -2.52 -7.05
C ILE A 48 -4.14 -2.51 -6.18
N LEU A 49 -4.10 -1.86 -5.02
CA LEU A 49 -5.26 -1.79 -4.12
C LEU A 49 -6.44 -1.06 -4.77
N ILE A 50 -6.21 0.04 -5.49
CA ILE A 50 -7.28 0.87 -6.06
C ILE A 50 -7.71 0.38 -7.45
N GLU A 51 -6.77 0.18 -8.37
CA GLU A 51 -7.06 -0.10 -9.78
C GLU A 51 -7.35 -1.58 -10.03
N GLU A 52 -6.62 -2.50 -9.39
CA GLU A 52 -6.82 -3.94 -9.61
C GLU A 52 -7.79 -4.59 -8.62
N MET A 53 -7.75 -4.17 -7.35
CA MET A 53 -8.63 -4.72 -6.30
C MET A 53 -9.90 -3.89 -6.09
N GLY A 54 -9.96 -2.67 -6.64
CA GLY A 54 -11.15 -1.82 -6.55
C GLY A 54 -11.45 -1.27 -5.15
N LEU A 55 -10.46 -1.27 -4.24
CA LEU A 55 -10.64 -0.85 -2.86
C LEU A 55 -10.79 0.67 -2.75
N LYS A 56 -11.61 1.10 -1.79
CA LYS A 56 -11.96 2.50 -1.55
C LYS A 56 -11.57 2.93 -0.14
N ASP A 57 -11.60 4.24 0.10
CA ASP A 57 -11.36 4.85 1.40
C ASP A 57 -10.01 4.47 2.02
N ILE A 58 -8.99 4.30 1.18
CA ILE A 58 -7.65 3.94 1.63
C ILE A 58 -6.98 5.14 2.28
N THR A 59 -6.41 4.93 3.47
CA THR A 59 -5.56 5.90 4.15
C THR A 59 -4.09 5.52 4.02
N ILE A 60 -3.27 6.43 3.51
CA ILE A 60 -1.81 6.27 3.47
C ILE A 60 -1.22 7.06 4.62
N ALA A 61 -0.57 6.36 5.53
CA ALA A 61 0.14 6.95 6.64
C ALA A 61 1.65 6.93 6.33
N ALA A 62 2.22 8.10 6.01
CA ALA A 62 3.65 8.23 5.73
C ALA A 62 4.24 9.47 6.42
N SER A 63 5.55 9.42 6.65
CA SER A 63 6.29 10.53 7.28
C SER A 63 6.60 11.67 6.30
N SER A 64 6.66 11.38 5.00
CA SER A 64 6.88 12.33 3.90
C SER A 64 6.42 11.72 2.59
N LEU A 65 5.90 12.55 1.67
CA LEU A 65 5.72 12.20 0.26
C LEU A 65 6.77 12.96 -0.56
N GLY A 66 7.39 12.29 -1.52
CA GLY A 66 8.24 12.85 -2.57
C GLY A 66 7.71 12.44 -3.95
N ASP A 67 8.44 12.79 -5.00
CA ASP A 67 7.94 12.67 -6.38
C ASP A 67 7.72 11.22 -6.83
N ALA A 68 8.50 10.25 -6.31
CA ALA A 68 8.31 8.83 -6.63
C ALA A 68 7.07 8.22 -5.97
N GLN A 69 6.57 8.89 -4.94
CA GLN A 69 5.29 8.60 -4.30
C GLN A 69 4.13 9.31 -5.01
N ASP A 70 4.34 9.92 -6.18
CA ASP A 70 3.24 10.49 -6.96
C ASP A 70 2.23 9.40 -7.35
N LEU A 71 0.98 9.64 -6.98
CA LEU A 71 -0.16 8.77 -7.18
C LEU A 71 -1.03 9.37 -8.28
N THR A 72 -0.50 9.47 -9.49
CA THR A 72 -1.35 9.72 -10.65
C THR A 72 -2.25 8.49 -10.86
N ILE A 73 -3.43 8.52 -10.23
CA ILE A 73 -4.43 7.45 -10.29
C ILE A 73 -5.47 7.85 -11.32
N SER A 74 -5.84 6.91 -12.19
CA SER A 74 -6.83 7.14 -13.25
C SER A 74 -8.27 7.31 -12.74
N SER A 75 -8.52 7.01 -11.46
CA SER A 75 -9.86 6.91 -10.87
C SER A 75 -10.13 7.99 -9.82
N ASN A 76 -11.40 8.39 -9.69
CA ASN A 76 -11.91 9.39 -8.73
C ASN A 76 -11.80 8.98 -7.23
N SER A 77 -10.99 7.98 -6.92
CA SER A 77 -10.84 7.38 -5.58
C SER A 77 -9.46 7.70 -5.03
N SER A 78 -9.12 8.98 -4.92
CA SER A 78 -7.83 9.39 -4.36
C SER A 78 -7.73 8.97 -2.89
N PRO A 79 -6.64 8.30 -2.46
CA PRO A 79 -6.46 7.91 -1.07
C PRO A 79 -6.28 9.14 -0.19
N THR A 80 -6.68 9.03 1.08
CA THR A 80 -6.45 10.06 2.08
C THR A 80 -5.02 9.95 2.60
N TYR A 81 -4.31 11.06 2.72
CA TYR A 81 -2.95 11.08 3.28
C TYR A 81 -2.94 11.57 4.73
N ARG A 82 -2.21 10.85 5.60
CA ARG A 82 -2.00 11.24 7.00
C ARG A 82 -0.51 11.28 7.30
N SER A 83 0.00 12.45 7.67
CA SER A 83 1.38 12.59 8.15
C SER A 83 1.56 11.86 9.48
N MET A 84 2.65 11.10 9.61
CA MET A 84 3.05 10.44 10.86
C MET A 84 3.96 11.30 11.77
N ARG A 85 4.07 12.60 11.50
CA ARG A 85 4.82 13.54 12.34
C ARG A 85 4.02 14.01 13.55
#